data_AF-A0A2K5HEK2-F1
#
_entry.id   AF-A0A2K5HEK2-F1
#
_cell.length_a   1.000
_cell.length_b   1.000
_cell.length_c   1.000
_cell.angle_alpha   90.00
_cell.angle_beta   90.00
_cell.angle_gamma   90.00
#
_symmetry.space_group_name_H-M   'P 1'
#
loop_
_entity.id
_entity.type
_entity.pdbx_description
1 polymer ?
#
loop_
_entity_poly.entity_id
_entity_poly.type
_entity_poly.pdbx_seq_one_letter_code
_entity_poly.pdbx_strand_id
1 'polypeptide(L)'
;MTTASTSQVRQNYHQDSEAAINRQINLERYASYLYLSVSYYFDCDDVALKNFAKYFLHQSHEEREHAEKLMKLQNQRGARIFLQDIKKPDYDDWESGLNAMECALHLEKNVNQSLLELHKLATDKNDPHLCDFTETPIKELGDHVTNLRKMGAPESGLAEYLFDKHTLGDSDNES
;
A
#
# COMPACT_ATOMS: atom_id res chain seq x y z
N MET A 1 -35.42 2.02 17.50
CA MET A 1 -34.30 2.44 16.63
C MET A 1 -33.81 3.78 17.13
N THR A 2 -32.71 3.79 17.88
CA THR A 2 -32.09 5.01 18.40
C THR A 2 -31.35 5.68 17.26
N THR A 3 -31.85 6.82 16.79
CA THR A 3 -31.08 7.72 15.93
C THR A 3 -29.85 8.15 16.72
N ALA A 4 -28.68 7.59 16.40
CA ALA A 4 -27.44 8.04 17.02
C ALA A 4 -27.29 9.54 16.74
N SER A 5 -27.22 10.35 17.80
CA SER A 5 -26.90 11.77 17.69
C SER A 5 -25.63 11.92 16.86
N THR A 6 -25.68 12.76 15.83
CA THR A 6 -24.51 13.12 15.02
C THR A 6 -23.40 13.65 15.92
N SER A 7 -22.15 13.31 15.63
CA SER A 7 -20.99 13.78 16.41
C SER A 7 -20.94 15.31 16.42
N GLN A 8 -20.58 15.90 17.56
CA GLN A 8 -20.50 17.35 17.76
C GLN A 8 -19.49 18.04 16.81
N VAL A 9 -18.48 17.30 16.37
CA VAL A 9 -17.42 17.82 15.49
C VAL A 9 -17.70 17.55 13.99
N ARG A 10 -18.81 16.87 13.66
CA ARG A 10 -19.10 16.51 12.27
C ARG A 10 -19.58 17.74 11.50
N GLN A 11 -18.81 18.14 10.50
CA GLN A 11 -19.15 19.23 9.59
C GLN A 11 -18.73 18.88 8.16
N ASN A 12 -19.66 19.08 7.22
CA ASN A 12 -19.45 18.85 5.78
C ASN A 12 -18.87 17.46 5.44
N TYR A 13 -19.27 16.41 6.17
CA TYR A 13 -18.74 15.06 5.97
C TYR A 13 -19.89 14.10 5.64
N HIS A 14 -19.99 13.71 4.38
CA HIS A 14 -21.07 12.86 3.88
C HIS A 14 -20.90 11.40 4.33
N GLN A 15 -22.00 10.66 4.50
CA GLN A 15 -21.96 9.25 4.93
C GLN A 15 -21.22 8.36 3.90
N ASP A 16 -21.41 8.62 2.61
CA ASP A 16 -20.64 7.97 1.53
C ASP A 16 -19.13 8.13 1.70
N SER A 17 -18.66 9.34 2.08
CA SER A 17 -17.23 9.62 2.31
C SER A 17 -16.71 8.85 3.53
N GLU A 18 -17.49 8.81 4.61
CA GLU A 18 -17.19 7.99 5.79
C GLU A 18 -17.06 6.50 5.43
N ALA A 19 -18.00 5.97 4.64
CA ALA A 19 -17.96 4.59 4.19
C ALA A 19 -16.76 4.33 3.25
N ALA A 20 -16.43 5.28 2.37
CA ALA A 20 -15.28 5.19 1.48
C ALA A 20 -13.95 5.19 2.24
N ILE A 21 -13.79 6.04 3.25
CA ILE A 21 -12.60 6.03 4.11
C ILE A 21 -12.47 4.71 4.88
N ASN A 22 -13.56 4.12 5.38
CA ASN A 22 -13.50 2.80 6.00
C ASN A 22 -13.05 1.70 5.03
N ARG A 23 -13.46 1.78 3.75
CA ARG A 23 -12.96 0.86 2.72
C ARG A 23 -11.48 1.09 2.40
N GLN A 24 -11.06 2.34 2.27
CA GLN A 24 -9.65 2.68 2.01
C GLN A 24 -8.75 2.23 3.15
N ILE A 25 -9.16 2.43 4.41
CA ILE A 25 -8.43 1.92 5.59
C ILE A 25 -8.19 0.41 5.47
N ASN A 26 -9.18 -0.36 5.03
CA ASN A 26 -9.03 -1.80 4.85
C ASN A 26 -8.09 -2.15 3.68
N LEU A 27 -8.12 -1.36 2.61
CA LEU A 27 -7.23 -1.53 1.46
C LEU A 27 -5.76 -1.27 1.82
N GLU A 28 -5.46 -0.19 2.56
CA GLU A 28 -4.07 0.07 3.03
C GLU A 28 -3.59 -1.01 4.01
N ARG A 29 -4.50 -1.52 4.86
CA ARG A 29 -4.18 -2.65 5.74
C ARG A 29 -3.91 -3.94 4.96
N TYR A 30 -4.65 -4.18 3.88
CA TYR A 30 -4.38 -5.30 2.97
C TYR A 30 -3.04 -5.12 2.25
N ALA A 31 -2.74 -3.92 1.75
CA ALA A 31 -1.47 -3.61 1.10
C ALA A 31 -0.28 -3.85 2.05
N SER A 32 -0.38 -3.34 3.28
CA SER A 32 0.59 -3.60 4.35
C SER A 32 0.78 -5.10 4.62
N TYR A 33 -0.31 -5.88 4.65
CA TYR A 33 -0.23 -7.32 4.91
C TYR A 33 0.36 -8.10 3.73
N LEU A 34 0.06 -7.69 2.50
CA LEU A 34 0.68 -8.24 1.29
C LEU A 34 2.19 -8.00 1.29
N TYR A 35 2.62 -6.76 1.50
CA TYR A 35 4.05 -6.43 1.58
C TYR A 35 4.77 -7.18 2.70
N LEU A 36 4.10 -7.42 3.83
CA LEU A 36 4.65 -8.24 4.90
C LEU A 36 4.88 -9.68 4.44
N SER A 37 3.91 -10.29 3.75
CA SER A 37 4.05 -11.64 3.18
C SER A 37 5.24 -11.72 2.21
N VAL A 38 5.34 -10.75 1.30
CA VAL A 38 6.44 -10.66 0.33
C VAL A 38 7.80 -10.52 1.03
N SER A 39 7.89 -9.68 2.06
CA SER A 39 9.11 -9.47 2.83
C SER A 39 9.63 -10.79 3.43
N TYR A 40 8.75 -11.54 4.09
CA TYR A 40 9.11 -12.80 4.73
C TYR A 40 9.40 -13.93 3.73
N TYR A 41 8.85 -13.88 2.53
CA TYR A 41 9.26 -14.79 1.45
C TYR A 41 10.72 -14.58 1.06
N PHE A 42 11.18 -13.33 0.90
CA PHE A 42 12.57 -13.05 0.54
C PHE A 42 13.58 -13.30 1.67
N ASP A 43 13.11 -13.42 2.92
CA ASP A 43 13.92 -13.77 4.10
C ASP A 43 14.10 -15.29 4.29
N CYS A 44 13.35 -16.12 3.56
CA CYS A 44 13.52 -17.58 3.55
C CYS A 44 14.93 -17.98 3.06
N ASP A 45 15.46 -19.09 3.59
CA ASP A 45 16.85 -19.52 3.31
C ASP A 45 17.05 -20.02 1.86
N ASP A 46 15.99 -20.46 1.20
CA ASP A 46 15.99 -20.89 -0.20
C ASP A 46 15.80 -19.74 -1.21
N VAL A 47 15.46 -18.53 -0.74
CA VAL A 47 15.37 -17.30 -1.56
C VAL A 47 16.53 -16.33 -1.22
N ALA A 48 16.70 -15.98 0.06
CA ALA A 48 17.83 -15.26 0.64
C ALA A 48 18.20 -13.89 0.02
N LEU A 49 17.22 -13.09 -0.38
CA LEU A 49 17.40 -11.73 -0.93
C LEU A 49 17.08 -10.66 0.12
N LYS A 50 18.06 -10.35 0.96
CA LYS A 50 17.89 -9.52 2.17
C LYS A 50 17.40 -8.09 1.90
N ASN A 51 17.82 -7.46 0.81
CA ASN A 51 17.44 -6.08 0.53
C ASN A 51 16.04 -6.02 -0.11
N PHE A 52 15.62 -7.04 -0.85
CA PHE A 52 14.20 -7.24 -1.18
C PHE A 52 13.33 -7.40 0.07
N ALA A 53 13.74 -8.27 1.01
CA ALA A 53 13.03 -8.46 2.27
C ALA A 53 12.88 -7.14 3.03
N LYS A 54 13.98 -6.37 3.15
CA LYS A 54 14.00 -5.06 3.79
C LYS A 54 13.12 -4.03 3.08
N TYR A 55 13.21 -3.94 1.76
CA TYR A 55 12.40 -3.03 0.95
C TYR A 55 10.91 -3.25 1.19
N PHE A 56 10.44 -4.49 1.08
CA PHE A 56 9.03 -4.80 1.28
C PHE A 56 8.60 -4.69 2.75
N LEU A 57 9.50 -4.90 3.72
CA LEU A 57 9.20 -4.62 5.12
C LEU A 57 8.98 -3.12 5.36
N HIS A 58 9.79 -2.29 4.72
CA HIS A 58 9.64 -0.84 4.79
C HIS A 58 8.30 -0.40 4.16
N GLN A 59 7.98 -0.86 2.95
CA GLN A 59 6.69 -0.61 2.30
C GLN A 59 5.50 -1.08 3.15
N SER A 60 5.60 -2.25 3.80
CA SER A 60 4.58 -2.73 4.73
C SER A 60 4.33 -1.77 5.89
N HIS A 61 5.38 -1.14 6.42
CA HIS A 61 5.26 -0.15 7.48
C HIS A 61 4.66 1.16 6.97
N GLU A 62 5.07 1.66 5.80
CA GLU A 62 4.50 2.87 5.19
C GLU A 62 2.99 2.72 4.96
N GLU A 63 2.54 1.60 4.41
CA GLU A 63 1.10 1.35 4.21
C GLU A 63 0.32 1.22 5.51
N ARG A 64 0.96 0.71 6.56
CA ARG A 64 0.37 0.72 7.90
C ARG A 64 0.17 2.14 8.41
N GLU A 65 1.13 3.03 8.18
CA GLU A 65 1.01 4.45 8.53
C GLU A 65 -0.07 5.15 7.70
N HIS A 66 -0.22 4.83 6.41
CA HIS A 66 -1.31 5.32 5.56
C HIS A 66 -2.68 4.96 6.16
N ALA A 67 -2.88 3.69 6.53
CA ALA A 67 -4.10 3.23 7.19
C ALA A 67 -4.38 4.03 8.48
N GLU A 68 -3.36 4.29 9.30
CA GLU A 68 -3.50 5.02 10.56
C GLU A 68 -3.78 6.51 10.36
N LYS A 69 -3.18 7.14 9.33
CA LYS A 69 -3.51 8.52 8.92
C LYS A 69 -4.99 8.63 8.54
N LEU A 70 -5.52 7.67 7.78
CA LEU A 70 -6.95 7.61 7.42
C LEU A 70 -7.86 7.38 8.63
N MET A 71 -7.47 6.51 9.57
CA MET A 71 -8.20 6.32 10.83
C MET A 71 -8.25 7.61 11.66
N LYS A 72 -7.13 8.34 11.75
CA LYS A 72 -7.07 9.64 12.42
C LYS A 72 -7.99 10.65 11.74
N LEU A 73 -7.97 10.73 10.40
CA LEU A 73 -8.88 11.59 9.63
C LEU A 73 -10.34 11.25 9.91
N GLN A 74 -10.72 9.97 9.88
CA GLN A 74 -12.10 9.53 10.15
C GLN A 74 -12.61 10.05 11.50
N ASN A 75 -11.78 9.93 12.54
CA ASN A 75 -12.11 10.43 13.88
C ASN A 75 -12.16 11.96 13.93
N GLN A 76 -11.22 12.66 13.27
CA GLN A 76 -11.20 14.13 13.19
C GLN A 76 -12.48 14.69 12.53
N ARG A 77 -13.03 13.99 11.53
CA ARG A 77 -14.29 14.38 10.85
C ARG A 77 -15.54 13.96 11.62
N GLY A 78 -15.41 13.39 12.81
CA GLY A 78 -16.53 12.99 13.68
C GLY A 78 -17.28 11.75 13.19
N ALA A 79 -16.62 10.89 12.41
CA ALA A 79 -17.15 9.63 11.91
C ALA A 79 -16.70 8.43 12.77
N ARG A 80 -17.25 7.26 12.48
CA ARG A 80 -16.91 6.01 13.16
C ARG A 80 -16.11 5.09 12.24
N ILE A 81 -15.08 4.49 12.81
CA ILE A 81 -14.27 3.47 12.14
C ILE A 81 -14.98 2.13 12.31
N PHE A 82 -15.22 1.45 11.19
CA PHE A 82 -15.78 0.10 11.16
C PHE A 82 -14.77 -0.84 10.48
N LEU A 83 -13.85 -1.41 11.26
CA LEU A 83 -12.85 -2.35 10.75
C LEU A 83 -13.51 -3.61 10.18
N GLN A 84 -12.90 -4.15 9.12
CA GLN A 84 -13.32 -5.37 8.45
C GLN A 84 -12.17 -6.39 8.49
N ASP A 85 -12.45 -7.61 8.03
CA ASP A 85 -11.43 -8.63 7.86
C ASP A 85 -10.38 -8.17 6.84
N ILE A 86 -9.11 -8.24 7.25
CA ILE A 86 -7.99 -8.12 6.33
C ILE A 86 -7.85 -9.48 5.64
N LYS A 87 -8.12 -9.52 4.33
CA LYS A 87 -7.96 -10.75 3.55
C LYS A 87 -6.49 -11.14 3.50
N LYS A 88 -6.22 -12.45 3.54
CA LYS A 88 -4.87 -12.94 3.26
C LYS A 88 -4.50 -12.62 1.81
N PRO A 89 -3.21 -12.43 1.49
CA PRO A 89 -2.75 -12.36 0.11
C PRO A 89 -3.16 -13.61 -0.68
N ASP A 90 -3.34 -13.44 -1.99
CA ASP A 90 -3.76 -14.53 -2.88
C ASP A 90 -2.67 -15.61 -3.05
N TYR A 91 -1.41 -15.24 -2.80
CA TYR A 91 -0.23 -16.09 -2.94
C TYR A 91 0.57 -16.12 -1.64
N ASP A 92 1.06 -17.31 -1.31
CA ASP A 92 1.99 -17.56 -0.20
C ASP A 92 3.43 -17.77 -0.72
N ASP A 93 3.59 -18.08 -2.01
CA ASP A 93 4.84 -18.17 -2.75
C ASP A 93 4.85 -17.08 -3.84
N TRP A 94 5.89 -16.25 -3.84
CA TRP A 94 6.01 -15.09 -4.74
C TRP A 94 6.87 -15.37 -5.97
N GLU A 95 7.43 -16.58 -6.08
CA GLU A 95 8.22 -17.10 -7.20
C GLU A 95 9.56 -16.40 -7.48
N SER A 96 9.59 -15.06 -7.55
CA SER A 96 10.78 -14.28 -7.91
C SER A 96 10.69 -12.81 -7.49
N GLY A 97 11.84 -12.13 -7.45
CA GLY A 97 11.93 -10.67 -7.30
C GLY A 97 11.12 -9.91 -8.34
N LEU A 98 11.17 -10.35 -9.60
CA LEU A 98 10.40 -9.73 -10.69
C LEU A 98 8.89 -9.86 -10.45
N ASN A 99 8.39 -11.06 -10.16
CA ASN A 99 6.96 -11.29 -9.95
C ASN A 99 6.45 -10.49 -8.73
N ALA A 100 7.20 -10.47 -7.63
CA ALA A 100 6.86 -9.66 -6.45
C ALA A 100 6.74 -8.16 -6.79
N MET A 101 7.68 -7.60 -7.57
CA MET A 101 7.63 -6.19 -7.99
C MET A 101 6.47 -5.91 -8.95
N GLU A 102 6.10 -6.85 -9.82
CA GLU A 102 4.93 -6.73 -10.70
C GLU A 102 3.61 -6.78 -9.91
N CYS A 103 3.51 -7.66 -8.92
CA CYS A 103 2.38 -7.72 -8.00
C CYS A 103 2.26 -6.42 -7.18
N ALA A 104 3.38 -5.92 -6.64
CA ALA A 104 3.43 -4.63 -5.94
C ALA A 104 2.95 -3.48 -6.83
N LEU A 105 3.47 -3.40 -8.07
CA LEU A 105 3.05 -2.37 -9.03
C LEU A 105 1.55 -2.45 -9.35
N HIS A 106 0.98 -3.65 -9.43
CA HIS A 106 -0.46 -3.82 -9.63
C HIS A 106 -1.27 -3.38 -8.41
N LEU A 107 -0.83 -3.76 -7.21
CA LEU A 107 -1.43 -3.34 -5.95
C LEU A 107 -1.47 -1.82 -5.84
N GLU A 108 -0.35 -1.13 -6.07
CA GLU A 108 -0.27 0.33 -5.99
C GLU A 108 -1.17 1.04 -7.00
N LYS A 109 -1.31 0.48 -8.20
CA LYS A 109 -2.27 1.00 -9.18
C LYS A 109 -3.71 0.87 -8.69
N ASN A 110 -4.05 -0.22 -8.00
CA ASN A 110 -5.38 -0.43 -7.43
C ASN A 110 -5.64 0.51 -6.24
N VAL A 111 -4.65 0.68 -5.35
CA VAL A 111 -4.71 1.66 -4.25
C VAL A 111 -4.91 3.07 -4.80
N ASN A 112 -4.10 3.48 -5.77
CA ASN A 112 -4.21 4.78 -6.42
C ASN A 112 -5.57 4.99 -7.10
N GLN A 113 -6.09 3.98 -7.79
CA GLN A 113 -7.42 4.06 -8.41
C GLN A 113 -8.52 4.27 -7.35
N SER A 114 -8.44 3.58 -6.21
CA SER A 114 -9.35 3.76 -5.08
C SER A 114 -9.24 5.18 -4.47
N LEU A 115 -8.03 5.74 -4.37
CA LEU A 115 -7.80 7.12 -3.94
C LEU A 115 -8.38 8.15 -4.93
N LEU A 116 -8.24 7.92 -6.24
CA LEU A 116 -8.85 8.78 -7.27
C LEU A 116 -10.39 8.77 -7.19
N GLU A 117 -10.99 7.61 -6.93
CA GLU A 117 -12.43 7.48 -6.71
C GLU A 117 -12.89 8.17 -5.43
N LEU A 118 -12.10 8.07 -4.35
CA LEU A 118 -12.33 8.79 -3.10
C LEU A 118 -12.25 10.31 -3.32
N HIS A 119 -11.26 10.78 -4.07
CA HIS A 119 -11.11 12.20 -4.41
C HIS A 119 -12.29 12.70 -5.28
N LYS A 120 -12.72 11.90 -6.25
CA LYS A 120 -13.91 12.21 -7.06
C LYS A 120 -15.15 12.32 -6.17
N LEU A 121 -15.35 11.37 -5.25
CA LEU A 121 -16.45 11.41 -4.29
C LEU A 121 -16.39 12.66 -3.41
N ALA A 122 -15.20 13.02 -2.91
CA ALA A 122 -14.99 14.26 -2.16
C ALA A 122 -15.43 15.49 -2.96
N THR A 123 -15.02 15.54 -4.23
CA THR A 123 -15.37 16.62 -5.17
C THR A 123 -16.88 16.70 -5.39
N ASP A 124 -17.54 15.57 -5.68
CA ASP A 124 -18.97 15.48 -5.91
C ASP A 124 -19.80 15.89 -4.66
N LYS A 125 -19.23 15.68 -3.47
CA LYS A 125 -19.85 16.07 -2.18
C LYS A 125 -19.41 17.45 -1.69
N ASN A 126 -18.61 18.19 -2.46
CA ASN A 126 -18.06 19.50 -2.09
C ASN A 126 -17.28 19.46 -0.75
N ASP A 127 -16.45 18.44 -0.54
CA ASP A 127 -15.60 18.27 0.64
C ASP A 127 -14.11 18.50 0.30
N PRO A 128 -13.64 19.77 0.26
CA PRO A 128 -12.26 20.09 -0.12
C PRO A 128 -11.22 19.60 0.90
N HIS A 129 -11.63 19.28 2.14
CA HIS A 129 -10.72 18.81 3.19
C HIS A 129 -10.32 17.33 2.99
N LEU A 130 -11.00 16.60 2.08
CA LEU A 130 -10.75 15.19 1.83
C LEU A 130 -9.79 14.94 0.64
N CYS A 131 -9.27 16.00 0.00
CA CYS A 131 -8.54 15.93 -1.26
C CYS A 131 -7.01 15.73 -1.16
N ASP A 132 -6.46 15.46 0.03
CA ASP A 132 -5.01 15.61 0.29
C ASP A 132 -4.24 14.27 0.39
N PHE A 133 -4.45 13.37 -0.58
CA PHE A 133 -3.76 12.07 -0.67
C PHE A 133 -3.19 11.89 -2.08
N THR A 134 -1.86 11.98 -2.26
CA THR A 134 -1.25 12.07 -3.60
C THR A 134 0.02 11.26 -3.83
N GLU A 135 0.51 10.53 -2.85
CA GLU A 135 1.80 9.83 -2.97
C GLU A 135 1.59 8.32 -3.12
N THR A 136 1.99 7.78 -4.27
CA THR A 136 2.06 6.32 -4.52
C THR A 136 3.37 6.00 -5.26
N PRO A 137 4.08 4.90 -4.93
CA PRO A 137 5.39 4.57 -5.51
C PRO A 137 5.30 3.93 -6.91
N ILE A 138 4.21 4.17 -7.67
CA ILE A 138 3.95 3.54 -8.98
C ILE A 138 5.10 3.74 -9.96
N LYS A 139 5.69 4.93 -10.00
CA LYS A 139 6.80 5.21 -10.92
C LYS A 139 8.04 4.41 -10.53
N GLU A 140 8.39 4.41 -9.24
CA GLU A 140 9.57 3.70 -8.74
C GLU A 140 9.46 2.19 -9.00
N LEU A 141 8.32 1.59 -8.66
CA LEU A 141 8.05 0.17 -8.94
C LEU A 141 8.09 -0.14 -10.45
N GLY A 142 7.58 0.77 -11.29
CA GLY A 142 7.67 0.64 -12.75
C GLY A 142 9.11 0.64 -13.26
N ASP A 143 9.98 1.46 -12.67
CA ASP A 143 11.41 1.51 -12.99
C ASP A 143 12.11 0.21 -12.53
N HIS A 144 11.79 -0.29 -11.33
CA HIS A 144 12.31 -1.56 -10.80
C HIS A 144 11.96 -2.76 -11.69
N VAL A 145 10.68 -2.91 -12.06
CA VAL A 145 10.21 -3.96 -12.99
C VAL A 145 10.94 -3.88 -14.33
N THR A 146 11.13 -2.65 -14.85
CA THR A 146 11.83 -2.45 -16.13
C THR A 146 13.29 -2.89 -16.03
N ASN A 147 13.97 -2.57 -14.93
CA ASN A 147 15.37 -2.94 -14.72
C ASN A 147 15.54 -4.45 -14.58
N LEU A 148 14.71 -5.11 -13.77
CA LEU A 148 14.75 -6.57 -13.59
C LEU A 148 14.54 -7.32 -14.90
N ARG A 149 13.55 -6.92 -15.71
CA ARG A 149 13.31 -7.51 -17.04
C ARG A 149 14.51 -7.32 -17.98
N LYS A 150 15.13 -6.13 -17.99
CA LYS A 150 16.31 -5.86 -18.83
C LYS A 150 17.54 -6.66 -18.40
N MET A 151 17.66 -6.97 -17.11
CA MET A 151 18.72 -7.81 -16.56
C MET A 151 18.49 -9.31 -16.82
N GLY A 152 17.31 -9.68 -17.30
CA GLY A 152 16.94 -11.06 -17.63
C GLY A 152 16.41 -11.87 -16.45
N ALA A 153 15.81 -11.22 -15.44
CA ALA A 153 15.09 -11.93 -14.39
C ALA A 153 13.75 -12.49 -14.93
N PRO A 154 13.27 -13.65 -14.41
CA PRO A 154 13.89 -14.47 -13.37
C PRO A 154 14.90 -15.51 -13.91
N GLU A 155 15.03 -15.70 -15.23
CA GLU A 155 15.85 -16.78 -15.81
C GLU A 155 17.35 -16.63 -15.50
N SER A 156 17.82 -15.39 -15.35
CA SER A 156 19.18 -15.07 -14.94
C SER A 156 19.23 -14.90 -13.42
N GLY A 157 19.67 -15.94 -12.69
CA GLY A 157 19.80 -15.87 -11.23
C GLY A 157 20.75 -14.76 -10.72
N LEU A 158 21.69 -14.29 -11.56
CA LEU A 158 22.53 -13.14 -11.22
C LEU A 158 21.77 -11.80 -11.27
N ALA A 159 20.68 -11.71 -12.03
CA ALA A 159 19.92 -10.48 -12.21
C ALA A 159 19.35 -9.98 -10.88
N GLU A 160 18.61 -10.83 -10.17
CA GLU A 160 17.97 -10.47 -8.90
C GLU A 160 19.00 -10.26 -7.79
N TYR A 161 20.07 -11.06 -7.78
CA TYR A 161 21.17 -10.87 -6.83
C TYR A 161 21.86 -9.51 -7.01
N LEU A 162 22.18 -9.12 -8.24
CA LEU A 162 22.80 -7.82 -8.50
C LEU A 162 21.84 -6.66 -8.21
N PHE A 163 20.55 -6.83 -8.54
CA PHE A 163 19.52 -5.84 -8.24
C PHE A 163 19.33 -5.65 -6.73
N ASP A 164 19.29 -6.74 -5.96
CA ASP A 164 19.24 -6.75 -4.49
C ASP A 164 20.40 -5.91 -3.93
N LYS A 165 21.63 -6.11 -4.43
CA LYS A 165 22.81 -5.40 -3.91
C LYS A 165 22.93 -3.96 -4.37
N HIS A 166 22.65 -3.66 -5.63
CA HIS A 166 22.98 -2.37 -6.23
C HIS A 166 21.80 -1.41 -6.39
N THR A 167 20.56 -1.90 -6.36
CA THR A 167 19.37 -1.04 -6.45
C THR A 167 18.69 -0.94 -5.10
N LEU A 168 18.45 -2.06 -4.42
CA LEU A 168 17.78 -2.06 -3.12
C LEU A 168 18.76 -1.93 -1.94
N GLY A 169 20.06 -2.15 -2.15
CA GLY A 169 21.07 -2.05 -1.10
C GLY A 169 21.53 -0.63 -0.76
N ASP A 170 21.30 0.34 -1.64
CA ASP A 170 21.74 1.72 -1.47
C ASP A 170 20.82 2.54 -0.55
N SER A 171 19.65 2.02 -0.17
CA SER A 171 18.70 2.68 0.75
C SER A 171 19.28 2.96 2.15
N ASP A 172 20.42 2.36 2.48
CA ASP A 172 21.05 2.43 3.80
C ASP A 172 22.00 3.63 3.95
N ASN A 173 22.33 4.33 2.87
CA ASN A 173 23.23 5.47 2.91
C ASN A 173 22.53 6.81 3.21
N GLU A 174 21.20 6.83 3.35
CA GLU A 174 20.42 8.05 3.63
C GLU A 174 19.63 8.00 4.96
N SER A 175 20.05 7.15 5.92
CA SER A 175 19.51 7.15 7.30
C SER A 175 20.36 7.94 8.28
#